data_AF-A0A640W034-F1
#
_entry.id   AF-A0A640W034-F1
#
_cell.length_a   1.000
_cell.length_b   1.000
_cell.length_c   1.000
_cell.angle_alpha   90.00
_cell.angle_beta   90.00
_cell.angle_gamma   90.00
#
_symmetry.space_group_name_H-M   'P 1'
#
loop_
_entity.id
_entity.type
_entity.pdbx_description
1 polymer ?
#
loop_
_entity_poly.entity_id
_entity_poly.type
_entity_poly.pdbx_seq_one_letter_code
_entity_poly.pdbx_strand_id
1 'polypeptide(L)'
;NLPHFNEHIAWSESSAVSFANSVIGARTNREGGPSALASAICGVTPNYGLHLDENRKPDFLVKVRVDLTFNADFGAMGYFIGNIVKNKIPYFQGIKNANTDHLKALGAAMAASGAVALYHVDGITPESHLMETDKLEKIEFSKEELKETYEKLNSGEEADVIIVGCPHASLREIIDIAFVLNEKKLKKPLWICTSRATKEIAKRMGLANIIEKAGGKIVADTCMVVSPIEKLFNATAVNSGKAAHYLPGFCKQKVIFNNIHSLLEEI
;
A
#
# COMPACT_ATOMS: atom_id res chain seq x y z
N ASN A 1 11.87 4.03 -12.58
CA ASN A 1 12.88 3.03 -12.16
C ASN A 1 12.15 1.81 -11.63
N LEU A 2 12.08 0.75 -12.42
CA LEU A 2 11.58 -0.55 -11.98
C LEU A 2 12.79 -1.50 -12.02
N PRO A 3 13.32 -1.94 -10.87
CA PRO A 3 14.45 -2.88 -10.85
C PRO A 3 14.02 -4.25 -11.36
N HIS A 4 15.00 -5.09 -11.70
CA HIS A 4 14.78 -6.48 -12.08
C HIS A 4 14.84 -7.42 -10.87
N PHE A 5 14.34 -8.63 -11.08
CA PHE A 5 14.49 -9.72 -10.12
C PHE A 5 15.97 -9.90 -9.76
N ASN A 6 16.25 -10.12 -8.47
CA ASN A 6 17.58 -10.31 -7.91
C ASN A 6 18.52 -9.09 -7.96
N GLU A 7 18.07 -7.93 -8.46
CA GLU A 7 18.89 -6.71 -8.40
C GLU A 7 19.00 -6.19 -6.97
N HIS A 8 20.20 -5.75 -6.59
CA HIS A 8 20.47 -5.15 -5.28
C HIS A 8 20.29 -3.64 -5.37
N ILE A 9 19.39 -3.10 -4.55
CA ILE A 9 19.06 -1.68 -4.48
C ILE A 9 19.08 -1.20 -3.03
N ALA A 10 19.06 0.12 -2.83
CA ALA A 10 18.99 0.74 -1.51
C ALA A 10 17.85 1.76 -1.47
N TRP A 11 16.70 1.38 -0.93
CA TRP A 11 15.51 2.23 -0.85
C TRP A 11 15.12 2.54 0.60
N SER A 12 14.75 3.80 0.85
CA SER A 12 14.41 4.28 2.19
C SER A 12 12.92 4.33 2.50
N GLU A 13 12.07 4.33 1.48
CA GLU A 13 10.62 4.39 1.65
C GLU A 13 10.08 3.00 2.00
N SER A 14 9.39 2.87 3.13
CA SER A 14 9.05 1.57 3.74
C SER A 14 8.14 0.69 2.88
N SER A 15 7.16 1.27 2.18
CA SER A 15 6.30 0.50 1.29
C SER A 15 7.00 0.11 -0.01
N ALA A 16 7.89 0.96 -0.51
CA ALA A 16 8.72 0.67 -1.68
C ALA A 16 9.69 -0.48 -1.39
N VAL A 17 10.27 -0.54 -0.19
CA VAL A 17 11.10 -1.67 0.26
C VAL A 17 10.30 -2.96 0.26
N SER A 18 9.11 -2.97 0.86
CA SER A 18 8.23 -4.15 0.88
C SER A 18 7.84 -4.60 -0.52
N PHE A 19 7.53 -3.64 -1.40
CA PHE A 19 7.20 -3.89 -2.81
C PHE A 19 8.39 -4.45 -3.61
N ALA A 20 9.58 -3.85 -3.46
CA ALA A 20 10.79 -4.30 -4.13
C ALA A 20 11.13 -5.75 -3.76
N ASN A 21 11.14 -6.04 -2.46
CA ASN A 21 11.47 -7.37 -1.97
C ASN A 21 10.45 -8.43 -2.39
N SER A 22 9.16 -8.13 -2.27
CA SER A 22 8.11 -9.15 -2.36
C SER A 22 7.50 -9.27 -3.76
N VAL A 23 7.25 -8.12 -4.41
CA VAL A 23 6.54 -8.08 -5.70
C VAL A 23 7.50 -8.16 -6.88
N ILE A 24 8.65 -7.49 -6.77
CA ILE A 24 9.68 -7.51 -7.82
C ILE A 24 10.66 -8.68 -7.60
N GLY A 25 10.98 -9.00 -6.34
CA GLY A 25 12.09 -9.89 -5.99
C GLY A 25 13.46 -9.21 -6.13
N ALA A 26 13.49 -7.87 -6.13
CA ALA A 26 14.72 -7.12 -5.92
C ALA A 26 15.13 -7.20 -4.44
N ARG A 27 16.35 -6.82 -4.11
CA ARG A 27 16.92 -6.98 -2.77
C ARG A 27 17.26 -5.63 -2.17
N THR A 28 16.67 -5.32 -1.02
CA THR A 28 16.96 -4.12 -0.24
C THR A 28 16.62 -4.33 1.22
N ASN A 29 17.40 -3.73 2.12
CA ASN A 29 16.98 -3.58 3.51
C ASN A 29 16.00 -2.40 3.64
N ARG A 30 15.50 -2.18 4.87
CA ARG A 30 14.87 -0.90 5.24
C ARG A 30 15.94 0.14 5.46
N GLU A 31 16.44 0.71 4.38
CA GLU A 31 17.53 1.69 4.41
C GLU A 31 17.07 3.01 5.02
N GLY A 32 17.99 3.71 5.69
CA GLY A 32 17.77 5.10 6.06
C GLY A 32 17.97 6.02 4.86
N GLY A 33 17.45 7.25 4.93
CA GLY A 33 17.74 8.28 3.92
C GLY A 33 19.26 8.47 3.66
N PRO A 34 20.11 8.56 4.69
CA PRO A 34 21.56 8.68 4.50
C PRO A 34 22.22 7.48 3.82
N SER A 35 21.84 6.24 4.17
CA SER A 35 22.46 5.03 3.58
C SER A 35 22.01 4.81 2.14
N ALA A 36 20.73 5.09 1.83
CA ALA A 36 20.21 5.07 0.47
C ALA A 36 20.91 6.12 -0.42
N LEU A 37 21.12 7.34 0.10
CA LEU A 37 21.85 8.39 -0.63
C LEU A 37 23.32 8.02 -0.86
N ALA A 38 24.01 7.51 0.16
CA ALA A 38 25.39 7.06 0.02
C ALA A 38 25.50 5.95 -1.06
N SER A 39 24.56 5.00 -1.06
CA SER A 39 24.53 3.93 -2.06
C SER A 39 24.28 4.47 -3.47
N ALA A 40 23.43 5.48 -3.62
CA ALA A 40 23.19 6.14 -4.90
C ALA A 40 24.43 6.88 -5.44
N ILE A 41 25.24 7.46 -4.56
CA ILE A 41 26.49 8.15 -4.93
C ILE A 41 27.59 7.14 -5.28
N CYS A 42 27.76 6.11 -4.45
CA CYS A 42 28.85 5.15 -4.59
C CYS A 42 28.57 4.04 -5.63
N GLY A 43 27.30 3.84 -6.03
CA GLY A 43 26.89 2.77 -6.94
C GLY A 43 26.95 1.37 -6.32
N VAL A 44 27.08 1.26 -4.99
CA VAL A 44 27.16 0.01 -4.24
C VAL A 44 26.36 0.12 -2.94
N THR A 45 25.81 -1.00 -2.46
CA THR A 45 25.13 -1.09 -1.15
C THR A 45 25.74 -2.23 -0.34
N PRO A 46 25.86 -2.13 1.00
CA PRO A 46 26.39 -3.22 1.82
C PRO A 46 25.58 -4.52 1.65
N ASN A 47 26.27 -5.65 1.49
CA ASN A 47 25.64 -6.97 1.30
C ASN A 47 25.32 -7.63 2.65
N TYR A 48 24.18 -7.29 3.24
CA TYR A 48 23.71 -7.86 4.50
C TYR A 48 22.17 -7.88 4.56
N GLY A 49 21.63 -8.54 5.60
CA GLY A 49 20.18 -8.56 5.83
C GLY A 49 19.45 -9.21 4.65
N LEU A 50 18.43 -8.54 4.12
CA LEU A 50 17.58 -9.04 3.03
C LEU A 50 18.27 -9.10 1.66
N HIS A 51 19.54 -8.69 1.57
CA HIS A 51 20.38 -9.00 0.42
C HIS A 51 20.80 -10.49 0.41
N LEU A 52 20.79 -11.16 1.55
CA LEU A 52 21.21 -12.56 1.72
C LEU A 52 20.00 -13.50 1.72
N ASP A 53 20.10 -14.63 1.01
CA ASP A 53 18.99 -15.59 0.85
C ASP A 53 18.52 -16.18 2.16
N GLU A 54 19.45 -16.50 3.06
CA GLU A 54 19.15 -17.09 4.36
C GLU A 54 18.24 -16.21 5.23
N ASN A 55 18.28 -14.89 5.03
CA ASN A 55 17.50 -13.91 5.79
C ASN A 55 16.13 -13.61 5.17
N ARG A 56 15.80 -14.23 4.03
CA ARG A 56 14.54 -14.02 3.29
C ARG A 56 13.49 -15.10 3.59
N LYS A 57 13.84 -16.07 4.45
CA LYS A 57 12.96 -17.17 4.86
C LYS A 57 11.82 -16.65 5.74
N PRO A 58 10.58 -17.14 5.56
CA PRO A 58 9.45 -16.72 6.38
C PRO A 58 9.56 -17.22 7.82
N ASP A 59 9.00 -16.45 8.74
CA ASP A 59 8.81 -16.83 10.14
C ASP A 59 7.36 -17.35 10.40
N PHE A 60 6.38 -16.84 9.63
CA PHE A 60 4.95 -17.11 9.84
C PHE A 60 4.26 -17.66 8.58
N LEU A 61 3.29 -18.56 8.76
CA LEU A 61 2.33 -18.99 7.74
C LEU A 61 0.97 -18.35 8.02
N VAL A 62 0.54 -17.45 7.15
CA VAL A 62 -0.75 -16.79 7.21
C VAL A 62 -1.75 -17.52 6.30
N LYS A 63 -2.79 -18.11 6.89
CA LYS A 63 -3.88 -18.77 6.16
C LYS A 63 -5.03 -17.79 5.94
N VAL A 64 -5.23 -17.38 4.71
CA VAL A 64 -6.31 -16.48 4.30
C VAL A 64 -7.56 -17.31 3.98
N ARG A 65 -8.63 -17.10 4.75
CA ARG A 65 -9.91 -17.83 4.64
C ARG A 65 -11.09 -16.94 4.26
N VAL A 66 -10.80 -15.82 3.64
CA VAL A 66 -11.79 -14.85 3.16
C VAL A 66 -11.41 -14.41 1.75
N ASP A 67 -12.41 -14.19 0.90
CA ASP A 67 -12.17 -13.64 -0.43
C ASP A 67 -11.93 -12.12 -0.32
N LEU A 68 -10.83 -11.64 -0.90
CA LEU A 68 -10.42 -10.23 -0.91
C LEU A 68 -10.64 -9.65 -2.30
N THR A 69 -11.31 -8.50 -2.39
CA THR A 69 -11.70 -7.90 -3.67
C THR A 69 -11.01 -6.57 -3.91
N PHE A 70 -10.95 -5.71 -2.89
CA PHE A 70 -10.50 -4.32 -3.03
C PHE A 70 -9.09 -4.11 -2.47
N ASN A 71 -8.38 -3.09 -2.97
CA ASN A 71 -7.10 -2.64 -2.36
C ASN A 71 -7.23 -2.41 -0.85
N ALA A 72 -8.39 -1.93 -0.38
CA ALA A 72 -8.68 -1.74 1.03
C ALA A 72 -8.69 -3.06 1.82
N ASP A 73 -9.21 -4.16 1.25
CA ASP A 73 -9.21 -5.48 1.92
C ASP A 73 -7.78 -5.98 2.16
N PHE A 74 -6.93 -5.86 1.14
CA PHE A 74 -5.51 -6.20 1.24
C PHE A 74 -4.78 -5.27 2.22
N GLY A 75 -5.13 -3.99 2.24
CA GLY A 75 -4.61 -3.02 3.21
C GLY A 75 -5.02 -3.33 4.65
N ALA A 76 -6.26 -3.75 4.88
CA ALA A 76 -6.77 -4.17 6.18
C ALA A 76 -6.06 -5.45 6.65
N MET A 77 -5.97 -6.47 5.79
CA MET A 77 -5.20 -7.68 6.08
C MET A 77 -3.73 -7.35 6.42
N GLY A 78 -3.10 -6.48 5.63
CA GLY A 78 -1.72 -6.06 5.90
C GLY A 78 -1.57 -5.31 7.22
N TYR A 79 -2.53 -4.46 7.58
CA TYR A 79 -2.51 -3.79 8.88
C TYR A 79 -2.60 -4.80 10.03
N PHE A 80 -3.53 -5.75 9.95
CA PHE A 80 -3.73 -6.80 10.94
C PHE A 80 -2.47 -7.66 11.12
N ILE A 81 -1.96 -8.23 10.01
CA ILE A 81 -0.80 -9.11 10.05
C ILE A 81 0.45 -8.35 10.51
N GLY A 82 0.69 -7.13 10.01
CA GLY A 82 1.85 -6.33 10.42
C GLY A 82 1.87 -6.07 11.93
N ASN A 83 0.71 -5.86 12.56
CA ASN A 83 0.63 -5.68 14.01
C ASN A 83 1.03 -6.94 14.81
N ILE A 84 0.82 -8.13 14.25
CA ILE A 84 1.15 -9.41 14.88
C ILE A 84 2.62 -9.75 14.63
N VAL A 85 3.03 -9.82 13.36
CA VAL A 85 4.36 -10.33 12.98
C VAL A 85 5.47 -9.31 13.18
N LYS A 86 5.14 -8.03 13.38
CA LYS A 86 6.10 -6.93 13.49
C LYS A 86 7.06 -6.95 12.30
N ASN A 87 8.38 -7.02 12.52
CA ASN A 87 9.40 -6.97 11.49
C ASN A 87 9.75 -8.35 10.91
N LYS A 88 8.98 -9.39 11.24
CA LYS A 88 9.15 -10.76 10.74
C LYS A 88 8.49 -10.95 9.38
N ILE A 89 8.82 -12.05 8.70
CA ILE A 89 8.44 -12.31 7.30
C ILE A 89 7.25 -13.26 7.27
N PRO A 90 6.06 -12.81 6.84
CA PRO A 90 4.90 -13.68 6.64
C PRO A 90 4.91 -14.33 5.25
N TYR A 91 4.47 -15.59 5.21
CA TYR A 91 4.11 -16.34 4.00
C TYR A 91 2.59 -16.49 3.95
N PHE A 92 1.95 -15.97 2.91
CA PHE A 92 0.51 -16.01 2.73
C PHE A 92 0.08 -17.18 1.86
N GLN A 93 -0.88 -17.96 2.36
CA GLN A 93 -1.56 -19.04 1.65
C GLN A 93 -3.06 -18.73 1.55
N GLY A 94 -3.68 -19.03 0.41
CA GLY A 94 -5.13 -18.86 0.19
C GLY A 94 -5.53 -17.60 -0.59
N ILE A 95 -4.57 -16.75 -0.97
CA ILE A 95 -4.80 -15.62 -1.89
C ILE A 95 -4.86 -16.15 -3.32
N LYS A 96 -6.05 -16.18 -3.94
CA LYS A 96 -6.25 -16.75 -5.27
C LYS A 96 -5.84 -15.81 -6.42
N ASN A 97 -6.30 -14.56 -6.36
CA ASN A 97 -6.12 -13.57 -7.43
C ASN A 97 -5.68 -12.22 -6.84
N ALA A 98 -4.39 -11.92 -6.89
CA ALA A 98 -3.86 -10.61 -6.51
C ALA A 98 -3.14 -9.96 -7.69
N ASN A 99 -3.49 -8.71 -7.99
CA ASN A 99 -2.73 -7.90 -8.94
C ASN A 99 -1.65 -7.09 -8.20
N THR A 100 -0.82 -6.38 -8.95
CA THR A 100 0.26 -5.54 -8.39
C THR A 100 -0.24 -4.50 -7.39
N ASP A 101 -1.43 -3.92 -7.59
CA ASP A 101 -1.99 -2.92 -6.66
C ASP A 101 -2.49 -3.56 -5.35
N HIS A 102 -3.06 -4.78 -5.42
CA HIS A 102 -3.41 -5.57 -4.23
C HIS A 102 -2.17 -5.87 -3.38
N LEU A 103 -1.10 -6.36 -4.01
CA LEU A 103 0.17 -6.66 -3.33
C LEU A 103 0.85 -5.39 -2.79
N LYS A 104 0.78 -4.29 -3.55
CA LYS A 104 1.24 -2.97 -3.09
C LYS A 104 0.50 -2.53 -1.83
N ALA A 105 -0.84 -2.67 -1.79
CA ALA A 105 -1.63 -2.30 -0.62
C ALA A 105 -1.31 -3.16 0.60
N LEU A 106 -1.21 -4.49 0.41
CA LEU A 106 -0.83 -5.45 1.44
C LEU A 106 0.53 -5.11 2.06
N GLY A 107 1.57 -5.01 1.22
CA GLY A 107 2.93 -4.70 1.66
C GLY A 107 3.04 -3.33 2.33
N ALA A 108 2.36 -2.33 1.79
CA ALA A 108 2.39 -0.97 2.34
C ALA A 108 1.78 -0.89 3.74
N ALA A 109 0.67 -1.57 3.99
CA ALA A 109 0.03 -1.58 5.30
C ALA A 109 0.89 -2.35 6.33
N MET A 110 1.44 -3.52 5.97
CA MET A 110 2.35 -4.26 6.87
C MET A 110 3.65 -3.48 7.16
N ALA A 111 4.21 -2.81 6.16
CA ALA A 111 5.40 -2.00 6.32
C ALA A 111 5.17 -0.80 7.26
N ALA A 112 3.93 -0.33 7.35
CA ALA A 112 3.51 0.76 8.21
C ALA A 112 3.23 0.31 9.65
N SER A 113 2.42 -0.74 9.83
CA SER A 113 2.01 -1.23 11.16
C SER A 113 3.04 -2.13 11.85
N GLY A 114 3.81 -2.91 11.08
CA GLY A 114 4.74 -3.91 11.59
C GLY A 114 6.21 -3.65 11.31
N ALA A 115 6.52 -2.77 10.36
CA ALA A 115 7.83 -2.65 9.76
C ALA A 115 8.26 -3.88 8.91
N VAL A 116 7.31 -4.67 8.42
CA VAL A 116 7.56 -5.80 7.49
C VAL A 116 8.22 -5.29 6.21
N ALA A 117 9.37 -5.85 5.86
CA ALA A 117 10.19 -5.44 4.73
C ALA A 117 10.13 -6.43 3.54
N LEU A 118 9.66 -7.65 3.79
CA LEU A 118 9.51 -8.74 2.84
C LEU A 118 8.34 -9.61 3.29
N TYR A 119 7.56 -10.09 2.35
CA TYR A 119 6.55 -11.12 2.53
C TYR A 119 6.49 -12.01 1.29
N HIS A 120 5.90 -13.19 1.43
CA HIS A 120 5.70 -14.12 0.33
C HIS A 120 4.23 -14.41 0.15
N VAL A 121 3.78 -14.57 -1.09
CA VAL A 121 2.41 -15.02 -1.41
C VAL A 121 2.50 -16.22 -2.31
N ASP A 122 1.92 -17.33 -1.85
CA ASP A 122 1.94 -18.63 -2.50
C ASP A 122 1.54 -18.55 -3.98
N GLY A 123 2.43 -18.98 -4.87
CA GLY A 123 2.20 -18.98 -6.31
C GLY A 123 2.12 -17.60 -6.98
N ILE A 124 2.35 -16.50 -6.25
CA ILE A 124 2.24 -15.12 -6.77
C ILE A 124 3.57 -14.38 -6.67
N THR A 125 4.22 -14.35 -5.50
CA THR A 125 5.51 -13.65 -5.38
C THR A 125 6.64 -14.47 -5.98
N PRO A 126 7.66 -13.84 -6.60
CA PRO A 126 8.69 -14.56 -7.37
C PRO A 126 9.42 -15.66 -6.59
N GLU A 127 9.70 -15.42 -5.31
CA GLU A 127 10.47 -16.33 -4.46
C GLU A 127 9.59 -17.33 -3.68
N SER A 128 8.26 -17.28 -3.79
CA SER A 128 7.35 -18.10 -2.97
C SER A 128 7.65 -19.60 -3.04
N HIS A 129 7.94 -20.11 -4.24
CA HIS A 129 8.26 -21.51 -4.49
C HIS A 129 9.57 -22.01 -3.87
N LEU A 130 10.43 -21.11 -3.38
CA LEU A 130 11.70 -21.44 -2.72
C LEU A 130 11.56 -21.56 -1.20
N MET A 131 10.38 -21.25 -0.65
CA MET A 131 10.16 -21.14 0.79
C MET A 131 9.62 -22.44 1.39
N GLU A 132 10.19 -22.87 2.51
CA GLU A 132 9.67 -23.97 3.31
C GLU A 132 8.60 -23.46 4.30
N THR A 133 7.44 -24.11 4.35
CA THR A 133 6.29 -23.66 5.16
C THR A 133 5.91 -24.59 6.32
N ASP A 134 6.53 -25.76 6.44
CA ASP A 134 6.06 -26.84 7.32
C ASP A 134 6.14 -26.52 8.82
N LYS A 135 7.12 -25.71 9.22
CA LYS A 135 7.45 -25.43 10.64
C LYS A 135 7.17 -23.99 11.07
N LEU A 136 6.40 -23.24 10.28
CA LEU A 136 6.11 -21.83 10.57
C LEU A 136 5.00 -21.68 11.61
N GLU A 137 5.07 -20.61 12.39
CA GLU A 137 3.98 -20.21 13.29
C GLU A 137 2.76 -19.81 12.46
N LYS A 138 1.57 -20.28 12.85
CA LYS A 138 0.36 -20.15 12.02
C LYS A 138 -0.52 -19.01 12.51
N ILE A 139 -0.90 -18.14 11.59
CA ILE A 139 -1.89 -17.08 11.79
C ILE A 139 -3.05 -17.33 10.83
N GLU A 140 -4.28 -17.18 11.32
CA GLU A 140 -5.47 -17.25 10.48
C GLU A 140 -6.01 -15.83 10.23
N PHE A 141 -6.44 -15.56 9.00
CA PHE A 141 -7.13 -14.32 8.63
C PHE A 141 -8.44 -14.68 7.94
N SER A 142 -9.55 -14.44 8.64
CA SER A 142 -10.90 -14.77 8.22
C SER A 142 -11.75 -13.51 8.06
N LYS A 143 -13.07 -13.70 7.89
CA LYS A 143 -14.00 -12.60 7.67
C LYS A 143 -14.14 -11.73 8.92
N GLU A 144 -14.01 -12.35 10.08
CA GLU A 144 -14.07 -11.74 11.39
C GLU A 144 -12.91 -10.76 11.58
N GLU A 145 -11.65 -11.19 11.35
CA GLU A 145 -10.49 -10.31 11.44
C GLU A 145 -10.53 -9.17 10.41
N LEU A 146 -11.03 -9.44 9.20
CA LEU A 146 -11.23 -8.41 8.18
C LEU A 146 -12.18 -7.33 8.69
N LYS A 147 -13.38 -7.73 9.16
CA LYS A 147 -14.39 -6.80 9.68
C LYS A 147 -13.86 -5.98 10.85
N GLU A 148 -13.28 -6.63 11.86
CA GLU A 148 -12.71 -5.93 13.02
C GLU A 148 -11.60 -4.94 12.62
N THR A 149 -10.82 -5.28 11.60
CA THR A 149 -9.74 -4.40 11.14
C THR A 149 -10.29 -3.17 10.43
N TYR A 150 -11.35 -3.32 9.62
CA TYR A 150 -12.06 -2.18 9.05
C TYR A 150 -12.59 -1.25 10.16
N GLU A 151 -13.20 -1.79 11.21
CA GLU A 151 -13.68 -1.01 12.35
C GLU A 151 -12.53 -0.29 13.07
N LYS A 152 -11.41 -0.97 13.33
CA LYS A 152 -10.22 -0.40 14.00
C LYS A 152 -9.54 0.71 13.20
N LEU A 153 -9.59 0.66 11.86
CA LEU A 153 -9.00 1.67 10.98
C LEU A 153 -9.88 2.92 10.81
N ASN A 154 -11.15 2.86 11.23
CA ASN A 154 -12.07 3.99 11.24
C ASN A 154 -11.98 4.73 12.58
N SER A 155 -11.84 6.06 12.53
CA SER A 155 -11.80 6.94 13.70
C SER A 155 -12.69 8.19 13.56
N GLY A 156 -13.41 8.31 12.45
CA GLY A 156 -14.43 9.34 12.22
C GLY A 156 -15.68 8.76 11.55
N GLU A 157 -16.77 9.51 11.61
CA GLU A 157 -18.06 9.13 11.00
C GLU A 157 -18.25 9.76 9.62
N GLU A 158 -17.78 11.00 9.45
CA GLU A 158 -17.93 11.75 8.20
C GLU A 158 -16.60 12.41 7.80
N ALA A 159 -16.21 12.24 6.53
CA ALA A 159 -15.00 12.84 5.97
C ALA A 159 -15.28 14.21 5.35
N ASP A 160 -14.31 15.13 5.39
CA ASP A 160 -14.35 16.40 4.65
C ASP A 160 -13.78 16.27 3.23
N VAL A 161 -12.91 15.29 3.02
CA VAL A 161 -12.15 15.06 1.78
C VAL A 161 -11.90 13.58 1.57
N ILE A 162 -11.85 13.14 0.31
CA ILE A 162 -11.35 11.82 -0.06
C ILE A 162 -9.91 11.99 -0.57
N ILE A 163 -8.95 11.29 0.02
CA ILE A 163 -7.56 11.30 -0.46
C ILE A 163 -7.08 9.87 -0.67
N VAL A 164 -6.66 9.57 -1.89
CA VAL A 164 -6.20 8.25 -2.32
C VAL A 164 -4.77 8.32 -2.83
N GLY A 165 -4.10 7.17 -2.92
CA GLY A 165 -2.71 7.10 -3.39
C GLY A 165 -1.67 7.17 -2.26
N CYS A 166 -1.83 6.33 -1.23
CA CYS A 166 -0.77 6.04 -0.26
C CYS A 166 -0.55 4.51 -0.13
N PRO A 167 0.34 3.87 -0.90
CA PRO A 167 1.31 4.46 -1.83
C PRO A 167 0.66 5.05 -3.08
N HIS A 168 1.42 5.86 -3.83
CA HIS A 168 0.93 6.58 -5.01
C HIS A 168 0.03 5.73 -5.91
N ALA A 169 -1.08 6.33 -6.33
CA ALA A 169 -2.08 5.69 -7.16
C ALA A 169 -1.45 5.27 -8.50
N SER A 170 -1.69 4.02 -8.90
CA SER A 170 -1.32 3.51 -10.20
C SER A 170 -2.21 4.11 -11.29
N LEU A 171 -1.81 3.94 -12.56
CA LEU A 171 -2.68 4.31 -13.67
C LEU A 171 -3.98 3.50 -13.65
N ARG A 172 -3.94 2.22 -13.23
CA ARG A 172 -5.11 1.35 -13.13
C ARG A 172 -6.11 1.88 -12.09
N GLU A 173 -5.62 2.30 -10.93
CA GLU A 173 -6.47 2.93 -9.89
C GLU A 173 -7.09 4.23 -10.41
N ILE A 174 -6.34 5.04 -11.16
CA ILE A 174 -6.87 6.28 -11.77
C ILE A 174 -7.94 5.97 -12.82
N ILE A 175 -7.76 4.93 -13.65
CA ILE A 175 -8.75 4.49 -14.63
C ILE A 175 -10.04 4.06 -13.93
N ASP A 176 -9.94 3.26 -12.87
CA ASP A 176 -11.09 2.78 -12.11
C ASP A 176 -11.88 3.94 -11.49
N ILE A 177 -11.18 4.89 -10.85
CA ILE A 177 -11.81 6.10 -10.31
C ILE A 177 -12.47 6.93 -11.42
N ALA A 178 -11.78 7.16 -12.54
CA ALA A 178 -12.34 7.92 -13.66
C ALA A 178 -13.59 7.24 -14.25
N PHE A 179 -13.60 5.90 -14.32
CA PHE A 179 -14.76 5.12 -14.76
C PHE A 179 -15.97 5.34 -13.85
N VAL A 180 -15.76 5.24 -12.52
CA VAL A 180 -16.83 5.46 -11.53
C VAL A 180 -17.36 6.90 -11.58
N LEU A 181 -16.50 7.88 -11.86
CA LEU A 181 -16.82 9.30 -11.89
C LEU A 181 -17.38 9.80 -13.24
N ASN A 182 -17.42 8.97 -14.28
CA ASN A 182 -17.88 9.41 -15.58
C ASN A 182 -19.32 9.95 -15.48
N GLU A 183 -19.52 11.18 -15.96
CA GLU A 183 -20.80 11.91 -15.90
C GLU A 183 -21.37 12.17 -14.49
N LYS A 184 -20.55 12.01 -13.43
CA LYS A 184 -20.93 12.32 -12.05
C LYS A 184 -20.27 13.60 -11.54
N LYS A 185 -20.79 14.12 -10.43
CA LYS A 185 -20.17 15.18 -9.64
C LYS A 185 -20.03 14.73 -8.19
N LEU A 186 -18.85 14.97 -7.64
CA LEU A 186 -18.55 14.70 -6.24
C LEU A 186 -19.15 15.81 -5.36
N LYS A 187 -19.69 15.43 -4.21
CA LYS A 187 -20.10 16.41 -3.18
C LYS A 187 -18.94 16.95 -2.34
N LYS A 188 -17.83 16.21 -2.23
CA LYS A 188 -16.64 16.58 -1.46
C LYS A 188 -15.39 16.51 -2.33
N PRO A 189 -14.31 17.22 -1.98
CA PRO A 189 -13.08 17.19 -2.77
C PRO A 189 -12.48 15.78 -2.79
N LEU A 190 -11.99 15.37 -3.96
CA LEU A 190 -11.19 14.15 -4.15
C LEU A 190 -9.78 14.51 -4.57
N TRP A 191 -8.77 14.01 -3.85
CA TRP A 191 -7.36 14.17 -4.19
C TRP A 191 -6.74 12.80 -4.49
N ILE A 192 -6.14 12.67 -5.66
CA ILE A 192 -5.46 11.45 -6.11
C ILE A 192 -3.97 11.74 -6.15
N CYS A 193 -3.23 11.28 -5.14
CA CYS A 193 -1.79 11.39 -5.06
C CYS A 193 -1.12 10.36 -5.97
N THR A 194 -0.27 10.81 -6.90
CA THR A 194 0.44 9.93 -7.84
C THR A 194 1.79 10.51 -8.27
N SER A 195 2.51 9.81 -9.14
CA SER A 195 3.74 10.33 -9.75
C SER A 195 3.43 11.29 -10.89
N ARG A 196 4.34 12.23 -11.18
CA ARG A 196 4.24 13.10 -12.36
C ARG A 196 4.08 12.34 -13.67
N ALA A 197 4.84 11.25 -13.84
CA ALA A 197 4.74 10.42 -15.04
C ALA A 197 3.34 9.83 -15.20
N THR A 198 2.78 9.27 -14.13
CA THR A 198 1.41 8.73 -14.13
C THR A 198 0.37 9.82 -14.41
N LYS A 199 0.51 11.01 -13.80
CA LYS A 199 -0.38 12.15 -14.03
C LYS A 199 -0.37 12.59 -15.50
N GLU A 200 0.79 12.66 -16.14
CA GLU A 200 0.90 13.03 -17.56
C GLU A 200 0.28 11.97 -18.48
N ILE A 201 0.43 10.68 -18.17
CA ILE A 201 -0.26 9.61 -18.90
C ILE A 201 -1.78 9.75 -18.74
N ALA A 202 -2.26 9.94 -17.51
CA ALA A 202 -3.68 10.12 -17.22
C ALA A 202 -4.30 11.32 -17.95
N LYS A 203 -3.55 12.43 -18.08
CA LYS A 203 -3.97 13.59 -18.89
C LYS A 203 -4.09 13.24 -20.37
N ARG A 204 -3.09 12.58 -20.95
CA ARG A 204 -3.09 12.19 -22.37
C ARG A 204 -4.24 11.25 -22.71
N MET A 205 -4.65 10.41 -21.75
CA MET A 205 -5.79 9.51 -21.88
C MET A 205 -7.16 10.18 -21.63
N GLY A 206 -7.19 11.47 -21.29
CA GLY A 206 -8.44 12.18 -20.95
C GLY A 206 -9.02 11.86 -19.57
N LEU A 207 -8.38 10.99 -18.79
CA LEU A 207 -8.83 10.59 -17.44
C LEU A 207 -8.80 11.78 -16.48
N ALA A 208 -7.76 12.62 -16.57
CA ALA A 208 -7.67 13.83 -15.76
C ALA A 208 -8.87 14.75 -15.95
N ASN A 209 -9.35 14.90 -17.20
CA ASN A 209 -10.51 15.74 -17.49
C ASN A 209 -11.80 15.18 -16.89
N ILE A 210 -11.97 13.85 -16.87
CA ILE A 210 -13.12 13.20 -16.25
C ILE A 210 -13.12 13.48 -14.74
N ILE A 211 -11.98 13.25 -14.09
CA ILE A 211 -11.81 13.46 -12.64
C ILE A 211 -12.01 14.93 -12.27
N GLU A 212 -11.44 15.87 -13.03
CA GLU A 212 -11.56 17.30 -12.77
C GLU A 212 -12.99 17.83 -12.99
N LYS A 213 -13.70 17.34 -14.02
CA LYS A 213 -15.12 17.68 -14.24
C LYS A 213 -16.02 17.19 -13.10
N ALA A 214 -15.68 16.05 -12.50
CA ALA A 214 -16.36 15.54 -11.32
C ALA A 214 -16.02 16.32 -10.03
N GLY A 215 -15.03 17.22 -10.05
CA GLY A 215 -14.59 17.99 -8.87
C GLY A 215 -13.36 17.42 -8.15
N GLY A 216 -12.73 16.38 -8.70
CA GLY A 216 -11.50 15.79 -8.18
C GLY A 216 -10.22 16.49 -8.69
N LYS A 217 -9.08 16.13 -8.09
CA LYS A 217 -7.75 16.64 -8.46
C LYS A 217 -6.74 15.51 -8.45
N ILE A 218 -5.92 15.43 -9.50
CA ILE A 218 -4.73 14.58 -9.51
C ILE A 218 -3.53 15.40 -9.03
N VAL A 219 -2.92 15.01 -7.92
CA VAL A 219 -1.79 15.71 -7.30
C VAL A 219 -0.53 14.86 -7.51
N ALA A 220 0.50 15.46 -8.08
CA ALA A 220 1.75 14.76 -8.41
C ALA A 220 2.84 15.02 -7.37
N ASP A 221 3.69 14.02 -7.15
CA ASP A 221 4.95 14.09 -6.40
C ASP A 221 4.79 14.58 -4.95
N THR A 222 3.65 14.28 -4.32
CA THR A 222 3.41 14.53 -2.89
C THR A 222 2.60 13.40 -2.28
N CYS A 223 2.82 13.14 -0.99
CA CYS A 223 2.07 12.18 -0.21
C CYS A 223 1.14 12.92 0.76
N MET A 224 -0.05 12.36 0.97
CA MET A 224 -1.03 12.88 1.93
C MET A 224 -0.48 12.98 3.36
N VAL A 225 0.42 12.08 3.76
CA VAL A 225 1.01 12.03 5.11
C VAL A 225 1.97 13.18 5.40
N VAL A 226 2.56 13.80 4.37
CA VAL A 226 3.50 14.92 4.50
C VAL A 226 2.91 16.25 4.01
N SER A 227 1.67 16.20 3.52
CA SER A 227 0.92 17.40 3.12
C SER A 227 0.22 17.97 4.35
N PRO A 228 0.09 19.31 4.47
CA PRO A 228 -0.53 19.96 5.64
C PRO A 228 -2.07 19.87 5.58
N ILE A 229 -2.61 18.66 5.41
CA ILE A 229 -4.05 18.41 5.23
C ILE A 229 -4.83 18.79 6.49
N GLU A 230 -4.20 18.78 7.65
CA GLU A 230 -4.75 19.19 8.94
C GLU A 230 -5.06 20.68 9.05
N LYS A 231 -4.52 21.49 8.13
CA LYS A 231 -4.87 22.91 8.01
C LYS A 231 -6.08 23.15 7.11
N LEU A 232 -6.54 22.12 6.41
CA LEU A 232 -7.56 22.20 5.38
C LEU A 232 -8.80 21.37 5.73
N PHE A 233 -8.62 20.25 6.42
CA PHE A 233 -9.64 19.26 6.71
C PHE A 233 -9.47 18.70 8.13
N ASN A 234 -10.58 18.30 8.75
CA ASN A 234 -10.60 17.65 10.07
C ASN A 234 -10.66 16.11 9.95
N ALA A 235 -11.34 15.62 8.91
CA ALA A 235 -11.52 14.20 8.66
C ALA A 235 -11.23 13.85 7.19
N THR A 236 -10.50 12.74 6.99
CA THR A 236 -10.07 12.28 5.67
C THR A 236 -10.58 10.86 5.40
N ALA A 237 -11.24 10.65 4.27
CA ALA A 237 -11.57 9.34 3.75
C ALA A 237 -10.42 8.76 2.92
N VAL A 238 -10.03 7.51 3.19
CA VAL A 238 -8.90 6.83 2.53
C VAL A 238 -9.22 5.37 2.22
N ASN A 239 -8.68 4.87 1.10
CA ASN A 239 -8.77 3.45 0.72
C ASN A 239 -7.48 2.66 1.02
N SER A 240 -6.62 3.19 1.87
CA SER A 240 -5.31 2.62 2.20
C SER A 240 -5.15 2.37 3.68
N GLY A 241 -4.81 1.12 4.05
CA GLY A 241 -4.46 0.77 5.42
C GLY A 241 -3.22 1.50 5.94
N LYS A 242 -2.27 1.82 5.06
CA LYS A 242 -1.09 2.64 5.40
C LYS A 242 -1.48 4.07 5.76
N ALA A 243 -2.34 4.69 4.95
CA ALA A 243 -2.84 6.03 5.24
C ALA A 243 -3.65 6.03 6.54
N ALA A 244 -4.57 5.08 6.69
CA ALA A 244 -5.41 4.96 7.88
C ALA A 244 -4.59 4.77 9.16
N HIS A 245 -3.45 4.09 9.09
CA HIS A 245 -2.52 3.98 10.22
C HIS A 245 -1.78 5.30 10.53
N TYR A 246 -1.31 6.03 9.51
CA TYR A 246 -0.42 7.18 9.69
C TYR A 246 -1.12 8.52 9.91
N LEU A 247 -2.26 8.74 9.27
CA LEU A 247 -2.95 10.03 9.32
C LEU A 247 -3.38 10.45 10.75
N PRO A 248 -3.86 9.55 11.63
CA PRO A 248 -4.18 9.93 13.01
C PRO A 248 -2.95 10.41 13.80
N GLY A 249 -1.80 9.78 13.59
CA GLY A 249 -0.57 10.09 14.32
C GLY A 249 0.17 11.32 13.78
N PHE A 250 0.43 11.36 12.47
CA PHE A 250 1.24 12.40 11.86
C PHE A 250 0.45 13.68 11.54
N CYS A 251 -0.81 13.53 11.13
CA CYS A 251 -1.65 14.64 10.68
C CYS A 251 -2.80 14.95 11.64
N LYS A 252 -2.94 14.21 12.76
CA LYS A 252 -4.06 14.37 13.72
C LYS A 252 -5.45 14.32 13.06
N GLN A 253 -5.58 13.57 11.97
CA GLN A 253 -6.83 13.43 11.21
C GLN A 253 -7.72 12.36 11.81
N LYS A 254 -9.04 12.59 11.79
CA LYS A 254 -10.00 11.48 11.84
C LYS A 254 -10.02 10.77 10.49
N VAL A 255 -10.16 9.46 10.50
CA VAL A 255 -10.08 8.63 9.29
C VAL A 255 -11.38 7.90 9.05
N ILE A 256 -11.85 7.96 7.81
CA ILE A 256 -12.90 7.08 7.29
C ILE A 256 -12.21 6.11 6.32
N PHE A 257 -12.15 4.83 6.67
CA PHE A 257 -11.48 3.80 5.90
C PHE A 257 -12.51 2.89 5.24
N ASN A 258 -12.54 2.88 3.91
CA ASN A 258 -13.40 2.00 3.12
C ASN A 258 -12.80 1.72 1.73
N ASN A 259 -13.41 0.81 0.97
CA ASN A 259 -13.07 0.62 -0.44
C ASN A 259 -13.40 1.87 -1.26
N ILE A 260 -12.66 2.07 -2.36
CA ILE A 260 -12.76 3.30 -3.16
C ILE A 260 -14.15 3.51 -3.76
N HIS A 261 -14.87 2.45 -4.13
CA HIS A 261 -16.19 2.60 -4.74
C HIS A 261 -17.21 3.14 -3.72
N SER A 262 -17.25 2.58 -2.51
CA SER A 262 -18.10 3.08 -1.43
C SER A 262 -17.77 4.52 -1.05
N LEU A 263 -16.47 4.87 -0.97
CA LEU A 263 -16.06 6.26 -0.66
C LEU A 263 -16.53 7.26 -1.73
N LEU A 264 -16.62 6.85 -2.99
CA LEU A 264 -17.10 7.71 -4.09
C LEU A 264 -18.63 7.76 -4.19
N GLU A 265 -19.35 6.74 -3.66
CA GLU A 265 -20.82 6.70 -3.64
C GLU A 265 -21.43 7.54 -2.52
N GLU A 266 -20.76 7.60 -1.37
CA GLU A 266 -21.22 8.34 -0.18
C GLU A 266 -21.17 9.87 -0.37
N ILE A 267 -20.65 10.35 -1.51
CA ILE A 267 -20.22 11.74 -1.72
C ILE A 267 -20.73 12.28 -3.06
#